data_AF-A0A2K3LXR1-F1
#
_entry.id   AF-A0A2K3LXR1-F1
#
_cell.length_a   1.000
_cell.length_b   1.000
_cell.length_c   1.000
_cell.angle_alpha   90.00
_cell.angle_beta   90.00
_cell.angle_gamma   90.00
#
_symmetry.space_group_name_H-M   'P 1'
#
loop_
_entity.id
_entity.type
_entity.pdbx_description
1 polymer ?
#
loop_
_entity_poly.entity_id
_entity_poly.type
_entity_poly.pdbx_seq_one_letter_code
_entity_poly.pdbx_strand_id
1 'polypeptide(L)'
;MTKNSILIYLPAKCNRSIESIQPLFSDNFAPTRNNSFLVQDCSAPLGGCVIPASSFVGNQIEVESCDSKSSNISCFTQQYHEGDVDVLSYEELNKTRCNYLFSAIAVEQSKEISLQFQAIELSWWVKGSCECSNNATCSNVTLQGNGSGFRCQCLDGFRGDGFANGIGCRRG
;
A
#
# COMPACT_ATOMS: atom_id res chain seq x y z
N MET A 1 20.45 -2.81 -4.31
CA MET A 1 19.68 -1.73 -3.66
C MET A 1 18.57 -2.34 -2.84
N THR A 2 18.36 -1.86 -1.62
CA THR A 2 17.22 -2.27 -0.78
C THR A 2 15.95 -1.62 -1.35
N LYS A 3 14.89 -2.39 -1.56
CA LYS A 3 13.61 -1.83 -2.03
C LYS A 3 12.95 -1.03 -0.90
N ASN A 4 12.48 0.18 -1.21
CA ASN A 4 11.82 1.08 -0.25
C ASN A 4 10.39 0.66 0.09
N SER A 5 9.86 -0.31 -0.66
CA SER A 5 8.53 -0.86 -0.51
C SER A 5 8.53 -2.37 -0.72
N ILE A 6 7.47 -3.00 -0.24
CA ILE A 6 7.21 -4.44 -0.36
C ILE A 6 5.84 -4.59 -1.01
N LEU A 7 5.75 -5.43 -2.05
CA LEU A 7 4.49 -5.83 -2.64
C LEU A 7 4.00 -7.09 -1.92
N ILE A 8 2.78 -7.05 -1.42
CA ILE A 8 2.14 -8.23 -0.84
C ILE A 8 0.91 -8.61 -1.67
N TYR A 9 0.63 -9.91 -1.72
CA TYR A 9 -0.54 -10.44 -2.40
C TYR A 9 -1.81 -10.17 -1.59
N LEU A 10 -2.79 -9.52 -2.21
CA LEU A 10 -4.09 -9.23 -1.62
C LEU A 10 -5.19 -9.81 -2.54
N PRO A 11 -5.64 -11.06 -2.27
CA PRO A 11 -6.57 -11.75 -3.17
C PRO A 11 -7.87 -10.96 -3.34
N ALA A 12 -8.45 -11.13 -4.53
CA ALA A 12 -9.81 -10.68 -4.79
C ALA A 12 -10.79 -11.52 -3.96
N LYS A 13 -11.68 -10.84 -3.25
CA LYS A 13 -12.73 -11.46 -2.43
C LYS A 13 -13.87 -10.47 -2.27
N CYS A 14 -15.07 -10.83 -2.71
CA CYS A 14 -16.23 -9.99 -2.45
C CYS A 14 -16.58 -10.00 -0.96
N ASN A 15 -17.20 -8.93 -0.48
CA ASN A 15 -17.75 -8.83 0.88
C ASN A 15 -16.72 -9.04 2.01
N ARG A 16 -15.40 -8.93 1.73
CA ARG A 16 -14.38 -8.90 2.78
C ARG A 16 -14.50 -7.58 3.53
N SER A 17 -14.77 -7.63 4.84
CA SER A 17 -14.83 -6.42 5.68
C SER A 17 -13.57 -5.57 5.53
N ILE A 18 -13.71 -4.26 5.35
CA ILE A 18 -12.58 -3.31 5.32
C ILE A 18 -11.74 -3.41 6.59
N GLU A 19 -12.36 -3.69 7.74
CA GLU A 19 -11.66 -3.83 9.03
C GLU A 19 -10.63 -4.96 9.03
N SER A 20 -10.80 -5.97 8.18
CA SER A 20 -9.86 -7.09 8.09
C SER A 20 -8.47 -6.70 7.60
N ILE A 21 -8.32 -5.54 6.93
CA ILE A 21 -7.02 -5.05 6.46
C ILE A 21 -6.39 -4.01 7.39
N GLN A 22 -6.99 -3.71 8.54
CA GLN A 22 -6.38 -2.86 9.55
C GLN A 22 -4.94 -3.29 9.93
N PRO A 23 -4.58 -4.59 10.00
CA PRO A 23 -3.20 -5.01 10.25
C PRO A 23 -2.17 -4.56 9.20
N LEU A 24 -2.60 -4.11 8.02
CA LEU A 24 -1.73 -3.53 7.00
C LEU A 24 -1.30 -2.09 7.33
N PHE A 25 -1.92 -1.47 8.35
CA PHE A 25 -1.62 -0.13 8.84
C PHE A 25 -0.99 -0.27 10.23
N SER A 26 0.33 -0.38 10.27
CA SER A 26 1.09 -0.59 11.49
C SER A 26 2.00 0.59 11.81
N ASP A 27 2.71 0.43 12.90
CA ASP A 27 3.73 1.35 13.39
C ASP A 27 5.00 1.41 12.54
N ASN A 28 5.20 0.44 11.65
CA ASN A 28 6.42 0.27 10.87
C ASN A 28 6.17 0.08 9.38
N PHE A 29 4.90 -0.06 8.97
CA PHE A 29 4.55 -0.14 7.55
C PHE A 29 3.09 0.27 7.35
N ALA A 30 2.81 0.81 6.16
CA ALA A 30 1.47 1.15 5.73
C ALA A 30 1.40 1.17 4.20
N PRO A 31 0.19 1.04 3.61
CA PRO A 31 0.02 1.14 2.16
C PRO A 31 0.55 2.47 1.61
N THR A 32 1.25 2.41 0.49
CA THR A 32 1.65 3.60 -0.25
C THR A 32 0.43 4.25 -0.92
N ARG A 33 0.54 5.52 -1.31
CA ARG A 33 -0.49 6.21 -2.10
C ARG A 33 -0.49 5.78 -3.58
N ASN A 34 0.47 4.96 -4.01
CA ASN A 34 0.48 4.34 -5.34
C ASN A 34 -0.50 3.17 -5.47
N ASN A 35 -1.27 2.88 -4.42
CA ASN A 35 -2.32 1.87 -4.46
C ASN A 35 -3.65 2.48 -4.87
N SER A 36 -4.41 1.74 -5.69
CA SER A 36 -5.84 1.92 -5.84
C SER A 36 -6.57 0.78 -5.12
N PHE A 37 -7.39 1.10 -4.12
CA PHE A 37 -8.20 0.13 -3.41
C PHE A 37 -9.50 -0.12 -4.17
N LEU A 38 -9.86 -1.38 -4.33
CA LEU A 38 -11.12 -1.79 -4.93
C LEU A 38 -12.10 -2.07 -3.80
N VAL A 39 -13.11 -1.22 -3.63
CA VAL A 39 -14.04 -1.22 -2.50
C VAL A 39 -15.47 -1.45 -2.97
N GLN A 40 -16.34 -1.83 -2.04
CA GLN A 40 -17.71 -2.28 -2.30
C GLN A 40 -18.67 -1.74 -1.23
N ASP A 41 -19.95 -1.66 -1.58
CA ASP A 41 -21.03 -1.19 -0.71
C ASP A 41 -20.74 0.18 -0.07
N CYS A 42 -20.50 1.16 -0.92
CA CYS A 42 -20.19 2.54 -0.55
C CYS A 42 -21.47 3.38 -0.44
N SER A 43 -21.61 4.15 0.64
CA SER A 43 -22.75 5.06 0.83
C SER A 43 -22.79 6.25 -0.14
N ALA A 44 -21.68 6.55 -0.82
CA ALA A 44 -21.60 7.58 -1.85
C ALA A 44 -20.68 7.13 -3.01
N PRO A 45 -20.91 7.61 -4.24
CA PRO A 45 -20.02 7.35 -5.38
C PRO A 45 -18.63 7.96 -5.16
N LEU A 46 -17.57 7.21 -5.49
CA LEU A 46 -16.17 7.64 -5.28
C LEU A 46 -15.49 8.32 -6.49
N GLY A 47 -16.23 8.71 -7.53
CA GLY A 47 -15.68 9.46 -8.68
C GLY A 47 -14.63 8.72 -9.54
N GLY A 48 -14.35 7.45 -9.24
CA GLY A 48 -13.36 6.61 -9.94
C GLY A 48 -14.01 5.60 -10.89
N CYS A 49 -13.53 4.35 -10.84
CA CYS A 49 -14.05 3.26 -11.66
C CYS A 49 -15.35 2.66 -11.07
N VAL A 50 -16.11 1.97 -11.93
CA VAL A 50 -17.23 1.10 -11.53
C VAL A 50 -17.09 -0.22 -12.28
N ILE A 51 -16.84 -1.31 -11.56
CA ILE A 51 -16.69 -2.66 -12.12
C ILE A 51 -17.85 -3.52 -11.59
N PRO A 52 -18.72 -4.06 -12.47
CA PRO A 52 -19.79 -4.94 -12.04
C PRO A 52 -19.24 -6.22 -11.42
N ALA A 53 -19.66 -6.54 -10.19
CA ALA A 53 -19.21 -7.76 -9.51
C ALA A 53 -19.64 -9.05 -10.24
N SER A 54 -20.71 -8.97 -11.03
CA SER A 54 -21.16 -10.05 -11.93
C SER A 54 -20.11 -10.45 -12.97
N SER A 55 -19.12 -9.60 -13.26
CA SER A 55 -17.99 -9.94 -14.14
C SER A 55 -17.10 -11.04 -13.56
N PHE A 56 -17.20 -11.29 -12.25
CA PHE A 56 -16.45 -12.31 -11.50
C PHE A 56 -17.31 -13.52 -11.10
N VAL A 57 -18.50 -13.64 -11.69
CA VAL A 57 -19.47 -14.71 -11.43
C VAL A 57 -19.72 -15.46 -12.74
N GLY A 58 -19.50 -16.77 -12.75
CA GLY A 58 -19.95 -17.64 -13.85
C GLY A 58 -19.15 -17.56 -15.16
N ASN A 59 -17.91 -17.07 -15.13
CA ASN A 59 -16.94 -17.19 -16.23
C ASN A 59 -15.55 -17.54 -15.66
N GLN A 60 -14.52 -17.70 -16.53
CA GLN A 60 -13.17 -18.26 -16.33
C GLN A 60 -12.39 -17.92 -15.03
N ILE A 61 -12.85 -16.97 -14.21
CA ILE A 61 -12.25 -16.56 -12.93
C ILE A 61 -13.34 -16.55 -11.87
N GLU A 62 -13.38 -17.59 -11.03
CA GLU A 62 -14.29 -17.67 -9.88
C GLU A 62 -13.63 -17.00 -8.67
N VAL A 63 -14.21 -15.87 -8.24
CA VAL A 63 -13.71 -15.10 -7.09
C VAL A 63 -14.53 -15.45 -5.85
N GLU A 64 -13.84 -15.66 -4.73
CA GLU A 64 -14.47 -16.04 -3.47
C GLU A 64 -15.56 -15.04 -3.05
N SER A 65 -16.71 -15.58 -2.64
CA SER A 65 -17.84 -14.83 -2.08
C SER A 65 -18.51 -13.83 -3.04
N CYS A 66 -18.21 -13.87 -4.33
CA CYS A 66 -18.91 -13.06 -5.33
C CYS A 66 -20.13 -13.80 -5.88
N ASP A 67 -21.27 -13.12 -5.95
CA ASP A 67 -22.51 -13.62 -6.50
C ASP A 67 -23.22 -12.55 -7.34
N SER A 68 -24.34 -12.91 -7.97
CA SER A 68 -25.14 -11.99 -8.80
C SER A 68 -25.76 -10.81 -8.02
N LYS A 69 -25.72 -10.85 -6.69
CA LYS A 69 -26.24 -9.80 -5.79
C LYS A 69 -25.14 -8.92 -5.22
N SER A 70 -23.88 -9.26 -5.46
CA SER A 70 -22.73 -8.53 -4.93
C SER A 70 -22.69 -7.12 -5.51
N SER A 71 -22.42 -6.13 -4.65
CA SER A 71 -22.39 -4.73 -5.06
C SER A 71 -21.26 -4.48 -6.06
N ASN A 72 -21.47 -3.49 -6.95
CA ASN A 72 -20.42 -3.01 -7.84
C ASN A 72 -19.16 -2.61 -7.06
N ILE A 73 -18.01 -2.84 -7.69
CA ILE A 73 -16.71 -2.49 -7.16
C ILE A 73 -16.37 -1.07 -7.61
N SER A 74 -15.99 -0.21 -6.68
CA SER A 74 -15.51 1.14 -6.92
C SER A 74 -14.00 1.24 -6.68
N CYS A 75 -13.33 2.12 -7.42
CA CYS A 75 -11.91 2.41 -7.18
C CYS A 75 -11.77 3.60 -6.24
N PHE A 76 -10.97 3.41 -5.18
CA PHE A 76 -10.51 4.47 -4.30
C PHE A 76 -9.00 4.65 -4.49
N THR A 77 -8.62 5.81 -5.02
CA THR A 77 -7.23 6.26 -5.08
C THR A 77 -7.16 7.60 -4.40
N GLN A 78 -6.33 7.72 -3.37
CA GLN A 78 -6.14 8.99 -2.69
C GLN A 78 -5.27 9.90 -3.57
N GLN A 79 -5.77 11.11 -3.87
CA GLN A 79 -5.01 12.08 -4.64
C GLN A 79 -3.85 12.64 -3.80
N TYR A 80 -2.69 12.81 -4.42
CA TYR A 80 -1.55 13.49 -3.83
C TYR A 80 -1.81 15.00 -3.81
N HIS A 81 -1.72 15.60 -2.63
CA HIS A 81 -1.68 17.05 -2.44
C HIS A 81 -0.31 17.49 -1.91
N GLU A 82 0.03 18.77 -2.12
CA GLU A 82 1.27 19.35 -1.63
C GLU A 82 1.29 19.34 -0.09
N GLY A 83 2.31 18.71 0.51
CA GLY A 83 2.38 18.47 1.95
C GLY A 83 1.82 17.12 2.41
N ASP A 84 1.38 16.26 1.49
CA ASP A 84 0.94 14.91 1.82
C ASP A 84 2.06 14.05 2.42
N VAL A 85 1.65 13.18 3.34
CA VAL A 85 2.48 12.15 3.95
C VAL A 85 2.73 11.00 2.98
N ASP A 86 3.77 10.20 3.21
CA ASP A 86 4.22 9.20 2.23
C ASP A 86 3.30 7.96 2.12
N VAL A 87 2.42 7.77 3.10
CA VAL A 87 1.56 6.58 3.23
C VAL A 87 0.09 6.93 3.41
N LEU A 88 -0.78 5.99 3.05
CA LEU A 88 -2.21 6.08 3.32
C LEU A 88 -2.49 5.70 4.77
N SER A 89 -3.36 6.46 5.43
CA SER A 89 -3.90 6.11 6.75
C SER A 89 -5.16 5.26 6.64
N TYR A 90 -5.42 4.45 7.67
CA TYR A 90 -6.66 3.69 7.76
C TYR A 90 -7.89 4.60 7.83
N GLU A 91 -7.74 5.80 8.42
CA GLU A 91 -8.81 6.81 8.48
C GLU A 91 -9.21 7.33 7.09
N GLU A 92 -8.24 7.56 6.19
CA GLU A 92 -8.51 7.94 4.80
C GLU A 92 -9.33 6.86 4.08
N LEU A 93 -9.03 5.58 4.31
CA LEU A 93 -9.82 4.48 3.75
C LEU A 93 -11.24 4.44 4.36
N ASN A 94 -11.38 4.62 5.68
CA ASN A 94 -12.69 4.64 6.33
C ASN A 94 -13.57 5.83 5.89
N LYS A 95 -12.97 6.96 5.51
CA LYS A 95 -13.69 8.14 4.98
C LYS A 95 -14.43 7.85 3.69
N THR A 96 -14.08 6.79 2.96
CA THR A 96 -14.84 6.33 1.78
C THR A 96 -16.26 5.86 2.12
N ARG A 97 -16.51 5.49 3.39
CA ARG A 97 -17.78 4.94 3.88
C ARG A 97 -18.26 3.75 3.03
N CYS A 98 -17.33 2.92 2.63
CA CYS A 98 -17.55 1.61 2.04
C CYS A 98 -17.46 0.53 3.13
N ASN A 99 -18.22 -0.55 2.99
CA ASN A 99 -18.22 -1.61 3.99
C ASN A 99 -17.22 -2.73 3.66
N TYR A 100 -16.92 -2.93 2.38
CA TYR A 100 -16.14 -4.08 1.92
C TYR A 100 -14.95 -3.69 1.04
N LEU A 101 -13.88 -4.47 1.13
CA LEU A 101 -12.68 -4.39 0.29
C LEU A 101 -12.59 -5.60 -0.63
N PHE A 102 -12.77 -5.37 -1.92
CA PHE A 102 -12.61 -6.40 -2.94
C PHE A 102 -11.15 -6.81 -3.17
N SER A 103 -10.24 -5.87 -3.39
CA SER A 103 -8.79 -6.09 -3.61
C SER A 103 -8.05 -4.74 -3.70
N ALA A 104 -6.82 -4.73 -4.21
CA ALA A 104 -6.08 -3.53 -4.56
C ALA A 104 -5.31 -3.71 -5.87
N ILE A 105 -4.91 -2.57 -6.45
CA ILE A 105 -4.02 -2.47 -7.59
C ILE A 105 -2.82 -1.62 -7.17
N ALA A 106 -1.62 -2.20 -7.20
CA ALA A 106 -0.39 -1.45 -6.98
C ALA A 106 0.12 -0.89 -8.32
N VAL A 107 0.45 0.41 -8.33
CA VAL A 107 1.02 1.09 -9.50
C VAL A 107 2.54 1.19 -9.35
N GLU A 108 3.28 0.53 -10.23
CA GLU A 108 4.74 0.62 -10.28
C GLU A 108 5.15 1.59 -11.39
N GLN A 109 5.82 2.69 -11.00
CA GLN A 109 6.32 3.70 -11.92
C GLN A 109 7.85 3.66 -11.92
N SER A 110 8.43 2.92 -12.87
CA SER A 110 9.90 2.87 -13.04
C SER A 110 10.33 3.47 -14.39
N LYS A 111 10.02 2.78 -15.49
CA LYS A 111 10.22 3.25 -16.87
C LYS A 111 8.95 3.22 -17.71
N GLU A 112 8.04 2.32 -17.36
CA GLU A 112 6.68 2.21 -17.90
C GLU A 112 5.72 2.09 -16.71
N ILE A 113 4.45 2.45 -16.92
CA ILE A 113 3.42 2.29 -15.91
C ILE A 113 2.97 0.82 -15.92
N SER A 114 3.23 0.11 -14.83
CA SER A 114 2.75 -1.25 -14.63
C SER A 114 1.67 -1.27 -13.55
N LEU A 115 0.58 -1.99 -13.80
CA LEU A 115 -0.54 -2.19 -12.88
C LEU A 115 -0.54 -3.64 -12.39
N GLN A 116 -0.36 -3.83 -11.09
CA GLN A 116 -0.38 -5.15 -10.47
C GLN A 116 -1.71 -5.36 -9.74
N PHE A 117 -2.59 -6.18 -10.32
CA PHE A 117 -3.87 -6.58 -9.70
C PHE A 117 -3.64 -7.62 -8.60
N GLN A 118 -4.48 -7.60 -7.56
CA GLN A 118 -4.34 -8.42 -6.35
C GLN A 118 -3.01 -8.20 -5.62
N ALA A 119 -2.50 -6.98 -5.70
CA ALA A 119 -1.28 -6.56 -5.03
C ALA A 119 -1.51 -5.24 -4.31
N ILE A 120 -0.85 -5.10 -3.16
CA ILE A 120 -0.77 -3.85 -2.43
C ILE A 120 0.69 -3.57 -2.10
N GLU A 121 1.12 -2.36 -2.41
CA GLU A 121 2.44 -1.85 -2.10
C GLU A 121 2.46 -1.26 -0.68
N LEU A 122 3.31 -1.79 0.18
CA LEU A 122 3.54 -1.28 1.53
C LEU A 122 4.87 -0.54 1.59
N SER A 123 4.83 0.68 2.10
CA SER A 123 6.00 1.42 2.57
C SER A 123 6.36 0.90 3.97
N TRP A 124 7.64 0.76 4.30
CA TRP A 124 8.10 0.35 5.65
C TRP A 124 9.11 1.33 6.25
N TRP A 125 9.25 1.43 7.57
CA TRP A 125 10.22 2.35 8.20
C TRP A 125 10.59 1.91 9.62
N VAL A 126 11.71 2.43 10.10
CA VAL A 126 12.06 2.40 11.53
C VAL A 126 11.62 3.72 12.15
N LYS A 127 10.99 3.66 13.34
CA LYS A 127 10.56 4.86 14.06
C LYS A 127 11.77 5.66 14.55
N GLY A 128 11.67 6.99 14.50
CA GLY A 128 12.68 7.90 15.02
C GLY A 128 13.44 8.65 13.93
N SER A 129 14.59 9.20 14.30
CA SER A 129 15.47 9.96 13.41
C SER A 129 16.55 9.09 12.77
N CYS A 130 17.13 9.57 11.67
CA CYS A 130 18.20 8.90 10.95
C CYS A 130 19.34 8.38 11.85
N GLU A 131 19.44 7.05 11.96
CA GLU A 131 20.53 6.33 12.59
C GLU A 131 21.11 5.30 11.63
N CYS A 132 21.77 5.79 10.58
CA CYS A 132 22.37 4.96 9.55
C CYS A 132 23.85 4.68 9.82
N SER A 133 24.30 3.50 9.40
CA SER A 133 25.71 3.11 9.44
C SER A 133 26.57 3.97 8.52
N ASN A 134 27.89 3.94 8.72
CA ASN A 134 28.83 4.58 7.81
C ASN A 134 28.67 4.01 6.39
N ASN A 135 28.79 4.87 5.38
CA ASN A 135 28.57 4.54 3.97
C ASN A 135 27.11 4.13 3.65
N ALA A 136 26.14 4.74 4.34
CA ALA A 136 24.72 4.65 4.02
C ALA A 136 24.10 6.04 3.83
N THR A 137 23.05 6.12 3.02
CA THR A 137 22.15 7.26 2.93
C THR A 137 20.94 7.04 3.83
N CYS A 138 20.41 8.13 4.38
CA CYS A 138 19.14 8.12 5.10
C CYS A 138 18.02 8.69 4.22
N SER A 139 16.83 8.12 4.32
CA SER A 139 15.60 8.67 3.74
C SER A 139 14.52 8.71 4.81
N ASN A 140 13.93 9.89 5.02
CA ASN A 140 12.81 10.05 5.94
C ASN A 140 11.52 9.54 5.31
N VAL A 141 10.61 9.08 6.17
CA VAL A 141 9.25 8.69 5.84
C VAL A 141 8.32 9.53 6.70
N THR A 142 7.55 10.39 6.05
CA THR A 142 6.59 11.30 6.68
C THR A 142 5.30 10.53 6.95
N LEU A 143 4.86 10.50 8.20
CA LEU A 143 3.66 9.80 8.65
C LEU A 143 2.61 10.82 9.12
N GLN A 144 1.36 10.37 9.24
CA GLN A 144 0.30 11.20 9.82
C GLN A 144 0.62 11.59 11.29
N GLY A 145 0.05 12.71 11.74
CA GLY A 145 0.11 13.13 13.14
C GLY A 145 1.49 13.54 13.66
N ASN A 146 2.32 14.15 12.81
CA ASN A 146 3.72 14.52 13.08
C ASN A 146 4.66 13.33 13.37
N GLY A 147 4.22 12.10 13.08
CA GLY A 147 5.09 10.93 13.14
C GLY A 147 6.14 10.97 12.02
N SER A 148 7.35 10.54 12.33
CA SER A 148 8.39 10.30 11.32
C SER A 148 9.05 8.95 11.53
N GLY A 149 9.43 8.35 10.41
CA GLY A 149 10.30 7.20 10.36
C GLY A 149 11.46 7.46 9.41
N PHE A 150 12.40 6.53 9.38
CA PHE A 150 13.53 6.58 8.46
C PHE A 150 13.85 5.20 7.89
N ARG A 151 14.59 5.23 6.78
CA ARG A 151 15.22 4.08 6.13
C ARG A 151 16.68 4.40 5.92
N CYS A 152 17.50 3.35 5.94
CA CYS A 152 18.90 3.44 5.58
C CYS A 152 19.19 2.57 4.37
N GLN A 153 20.01 3.07 3.46
CA GLN A 153 20.43 2.34 2.27
C GLN A 153 21.94 2.45 2.12
N CYS A 154 22.62 1.31 1.98
CA CYS A 154 24.06 1.32 1.70
C CYS A 154 24.35 2.01 0.37
N LEU A 155 25.42 2.83 0.37
CA LEU A 155 25.98 3.41 -0.83
C LEU A 155 26.46 2.33 -1.81
N ASP A 156 26.57 2.69 -3.07
CA ASP A 156 27.08 1.78 -4.11
C ASP A 156 28.49 1.27 -3.74
N GLY A 157 28.70 -0.03 -3.94
CA GLY A 157 29.92 -0.73 -3.49
C GLY A 157 29.88 -1.23 -2.04
N PHE A 158 28.78 -0.99 -1.31
CA PHE A 158 28.56 -1.53 0.03
C PHE A 158 27.28 -2.39 0.09
N ARG A 159 27.26 -3.34 1.03
CA ARG A 159 26.13 -4.25 1.27
C ARG A 159 25.86 -4.39 2.76
N GLY A 160 24.59 -4.55 3.12
CA GLY A 160 24.13 -4.62 4.50
C GLY A 160 22.71 -4.11 4.65
N ASP A 161 22.25 -3.99 5.89
CA ASP A 161 20.94 -3.44 6.23
C ASP A 161 20.92 -1.90 6.29
N GLY A 162 22.09 -1.27 6.33
CA GLY A 162 22.24 0.19 6.34
C GLY A 162 22.14 0.84 7.71
N PHE A 163 21.67 0.15 8.74
CA PHE A 163 21.38 0.73 10.05
C PHE A 163 22.59 0.71 10.98
N ALA A 164 22.76 1.76 11.79
CA ALA A 164 23.89 1.88 12.73
C ALA A 164 23.85 0.79 13.82
N ASN A 165 22.65 0.51 14.34
CA ASN A 165 22.41 -0.52 15.36
C ASN A 165 22.12 -1.91 14.77
N GLY A 166 22.41 -2.10 13.48
CA GLY A 166 22.22 -3.36 12.75
C GLY A 166 23.54 -4.01 12.33
N ILE A 167 23.50 -4.71 11.19
CA ILE A 167 24.68 -5.28 10.53
C ILE A 167 25.59 -4.16 9.98
N GLY A 168 24.97 -3.04 9.58
CA GLY A 168 25.60 -1.90 8.94
C GLY A 168 26.08 -2.21 7.52
N CYS A 169 26.66 -1.21 6.87
CA CYS A 169 27.21 -1.34 5.52
C CYS A 169 28.66 -1.84 5.54
N ARG A 170 28.95 -2.87 4.75
CA ARG A 170 30.28 -3.45 4.55
C ARG A 170 30.65 -3.41 3.09
N ARG A 171 31.92 -3.22 2.79
CA ARG A 171 32.41 -3.21 1.41
C ARG A 171 32.10 -4.55 0.74
N GLY A 172 31.43 -4.49 -0.40
CA GLY A 172 31.00 -5.66 -1.19
C GLY A 172 31.99 -6.03 -2.28
#